data_AF-A0A8B5WQD0-F1
#
_entry.id   AF-A0A8B5WQD0-F1
#
_cell.length_a   1.000
_cell.length_b   1.000
_cell.length_c   1.000
_cell.angle_alpha   90.00
_cell.angle_beta   90.00
_cell.angle_gamma   90.00
#
_symmetry.space_group_name_H-M   'P 1'
#
loop_
_entity.id
_entity.type
_entity.pdbx_description
1 polymer ?
#
loop_
_entity_poly.entity_id
_entity_poly.type
_entity_poly.pdbx_seq_one_letter_code
_entity_poly.pdbx_strand_id
1 'polypeptide(L)' 'EELEKAMAESVDFYLAWCDERGKKPEKPFSGKFMVRTSPELHSRASVAAARVGLSLNKYIEKAIEDETRQVLAQ' A
#
# COMPACT_ATOMS: atom_id res chain seq x y z
N GLU A 1 -17.01 -12.68 -20.54
CA GLU A 1 -18.42 -13.00 -20.22
C GLU A 1 -18.58 -13.84 -18.95
N GLU A 2 -18.34 -15.15 -18.94
CA GLU A 2 -18.57 -15.97 -17.73
C GLU A 2 -17.67 -15.58 -16.54
N LEU A 3 -16.40 -15.27 -16.80
CA LEU A 3 -15.43 -14.84 -15.79
C LEU A 3 -15.80 -13.48 -15.15
N GLU A 4 -16.24 -12.52 -15.96
CA GLU A 4 -16.64 -11.19 -15.49
C GLU A 4 -17.93 -11.28 -14.66
N LYS A 5 -18.86 -12.14 -15.08
CA LYS A 5 -20.10 -12.39 -14.36
C LYS A 5 -19.85 -13.03 -13.00
N ALA A 6 -18.99 -14.06 -12.95
CA ALA A 6 -18.60 -14.70 -11.69
C ALA A 6 -17.86 -13.72 -10.74
N MET A 7 -17.05 -12.80 -11.28
CA MET A 7 -16.44 -11.74 -10.48
C MET A 7 -17.48 -10.77 -9.90
N ALA A 8 -18.42 -10.30 -10.72
CA ALA A 8 -19.46 -9.37 -10.28
C ALA A 8 -20.32 -10.00 -9.15
N GLU A 9 -20.74 -11.24 -9.33
CA GLU A 9 -21.53 -11.99 -8.33
C GLU A 9 -20.77 -12.16 -7.00
N SER A 10 -19.45 -12.40 -7.06
CA SER A 10 -18.60 -12.51 -5.86
C SER A 10 -18.48 -11.18 -5.10
N VAL A 11 -18.36 -10.07 -5.82
CA VAL A 11 -18.31 -8.72 -5.22
C VAL A 11 -19.65 -8.38 -4.58
N ASP A 12 -20.76 -8.63 -5.27
CA ASP A 12 -22.11 -8.37 -4.75
C ASP A 12 -22.38 -9.18 -3.48
N PHE A 13 -21.96 -10.45 -3.46
CA PHE A 13 -22.05 -11.29 -2.25
C PHE A 13 -21.23 -10.73 -1.08
N TYR A 14 -19.99 -10.28 -1.33
CA TYR A 14 -19.15 -9.68 -0.30
C TYR A 14 -19.76 -8.41 0.28
N LEU A 15 -20.36 -7.56 -0.56
CA LEU A 15 -21.02 -6.33 -0.12
C LEU A 15 -22.28 -6.62 0.70
N ALA A 16 -23.11 -7.56 0.27
CA ALA A 16 -24.28 -8.00 1.04
C ALA A 16 -23.88 -8.60 2.40
N TRP A 17 -22.83 -9.42 2.43
CA TRP A 17 -22.28 -10.01 3.66
C TRP A 17 -21.77 -8.94 4.64
N CYS A 18 -21.19 -7.86 4.12
CA CYS A 18 -20.75 -6.71 4.91
C CYS A 18 -21.95 -5.95 5.51
N ASP A 19 -22.97 -5.70 4.69
CA ASP A 19 -24.20 -4.98 5.08
C ASP A 19 -24.98 -5.72 6.18
N GLU A 20 -25.18 -7.04 6.02
CA GLU A 20 -25.84 -7.90 7.03
C GLU A 20 -25.17 -7.84 8.41
N ARG A 21 -23.86 -7.60 8.45
CA ARG A 21 -23.06 -7.56 9.69
C ARG A 21 -22.80 -6.15 10.19
N GLY A 22 -23.35 -5.12 9.53
CA GLY A 22 -23.05 -3.72 9.82
C GLY A 22 -21.55 -3.39 9.70
N LYS A 23 -20.80 -4.19 8.94
CA LYS A 23 -19.37 -3.98 8.71
C LYS A 23 -19.18 -3.17 7.44
N LYS A 24 -18.24 -2.23 7.47
CA LYS A 24 -17.85 -1.54 6.24
C LYS A 24 -16.94 -2.48 5.43
N PRO A 25 -17.15 -2.62 4.11
CA PRO A 25 -16.24 -3.36 3.26
C PRO A 25 -14.84 -2.76 3.34
N GLU A 26 -13.84 -3.60 3.15
CA GLU A 26 -12.45 -3.16 3.16
C GLU A 26 -12.24 -2.13 2.06
N LYS A 27 -11.66 -0.99 2.44
CA LYS A 27 -11.30 0.03 1.47
C LYS A 27 -9.99 -0.37 0.81
N PRO A 28 -9.91 -0.27 -0.53
CA PRO A 28 -8.63 -0.41 -1.21
C PRO A 28 -7.61 0.57 -0.61
N PHE A 29 -6.37 0.12 -0.46
CA PHE A 29 -5.29 0.99 -0.02
C PHE A 29 -5.07 2.09 -1.06
N SER A 30 -5.06 3.35 -0.63
CA SER A 30 -5.06 4.50 -1.55
C SER A 30 -3.74 4.74 -2.29
N GLY A 31 -2.67 4.01 -1.95
CA GLY A 31 -1.30 4.24 -2.43
C GLY A 31 -0.65 5.56 -1.96
N LYS A 32 -1.45 6.53 -1.50
CA LYS A 32 -1.00 7.78 -0.88
C LYS A 32 -0.58 7.52 0.55
N PHE A 33 0.68 7.82 0.86
CA PHE A 33 1.27 7.61 2.18
C PHE A 33 1.99 8.89 2.64
N MET A 34 1.48 9.54 3.68
CA MET A 34 2.09 10.74 4.25
C MET A 34 2.90 10.36 5.49
N VAL A 35 4.21 10.59 5.44
CA VAL A 35 5.13 10.24 6.53
C VAL A 35 5.60 11.50 7.24
N ARG A 36 5.50 11.52 8.56
CA ARG A 36 6.19 12.50 9.41
C ARG A 36 7.50 11.89 9.87
N THR A 37 8.58 12.66 9.77
CA THR A 37 9.94 12.22 10.12
C THR A 37 10.73 13.40 10.68
N SER A 38 11.87 13.13 11.32
CA SER A 38 12.73 14.19 11.82
C SER A 38 13.44 14.90 10.65
N PRO A 39 13.81 16.20 10.80
CA PRO A 39 14.56 16.93 9.79
C PRO A 39 15.88 16.23 9.41
N GLU A 40 16.56 15.61 10.37
CA GLU A 40 17.83 14.92 10.17
C GLU A 40 17.66 13.67 9.32
N LEU A 41 16.60 12.88 9.58
CA LEU A 41 16.31 11.69 8.78
C LEU A 41 15.87 12.07 7.36
N HIS A 42 15.05 13.11 7.21
CA HIS A 42 14.66 13.63 5.91
C HIS A 42 15.88 14.08 5.08
N SER A 43 16.83 14.79 5.71
CA SER A 43 18.07 15.23 5.06
C SER A 43 18.91 14.04 4.59
N ARG A 44 19.15 13.07 5.47
CA ARG A 44 19.92 11.86 5.15
C ARG A 44 19.27 11.03 4.04
N ALA A 45 17.95 10.86 4.09
CA ALA A 45 17.20 10.13 3.07
C ALA A 45 17.27 10.84 1.71
N SER A 46 17.17 12.17 1.69
CA SER A 46 17.28 12.96 0.46
C SER A 46 18.67 12.83 -0.19
N VAL A 47 19.74 12.89 0.61
CA VAL A 47 21.12 12.67 0.12
C VAL A 47 21.31 11.25 -0.39
N ALA A 48 20.80 10.25 0.34
CA ALA A 48 20.89 8.84 -0.05
C ALA A 48 20.17 8.59 -1.38
N ALA A 49 18.95 9.10 -1.54
CA ALA A 49 18.16 9.00 -2.76
C ALA A 49 18.91 9.61 -3.96
N ALA A 50 19.47 10.81 -3.80
CA ALA A 50 20.26 11.45 -4.85
C ALA A 50 21.48 10.64 -5.27
N ARG A 51 22.20 10.03 -4.31
CA ARG A 51 23.39 9.20 -4.59
C ARG A 51 23.07 7.96 -5.44
N VAL A 52 21.87 7.41 -5.30
CA VAL A 52 21.42 6.24 -6.07
C VAL A 52 20.57 6.62 -7.29
N GLY A 53 20.46 7.91 -7.60
CA GLY A 53 19.70 8.40 -8.76
C GLY A 53 18.19 8.23 -8.65
N LEU A 54 17.64 8.18 -7.43
CA LEU A 54 16.21 8.02 -7.19
C LEU A 54 15.58 9.30 -6.63
N SER A 55 14.28 9.49 -6.89
CA SER A 55 13.49 10.47 -6.14
C SER A 55 13.34 10.01 -4.68
N LEU A 56 13.15 10.96 -3.75
CA LEU A 56 12.95 10.63 -2.34
C LEU A 56 11.78 9.66 -2.13
N ASN A 57 10.66 9.87 -2.84
CA ASN A 57 9.50 8.98 -2.75
C ASN A 57 9.83 7.57 -3.23
N LYS A 58 10.54 7.42 -4.36
CA LYS A 58 10.93 6.10 -4.88
C LYS A 58 11.93 5.40 -3.95
N TYR A 59 12.84 6.16 -3.36
CA TYR A 59 13.78 5.65 -2.37
C TYR A 59 13.07 5.13 -1.12
N ILE A 60 12.09 5.87 -0.59
CA ILE A 60 11.27 5.45 0.55
C ILE A 60 10.43 4.22 0.19
N GLU A 61 9.79 4.21 -0.98
CA GLU A 61 9.01 3.07 -1.48
C GLU A 61 9.85 1.79 -1.51
N LYS A 62 11.08 1.87 -2.05
CA LYS A 62 12.01 0.74 -2.08
C LYS A 62 12.40 0.28 -0.68
N ALA A 63 12.68 1.20 0.25
CA ALA A 63 13.01 0.84 1.63
C ALA A 63 11.86 0.10 2.31
N ILE A 64 10.61 0.53 2.08
CA ILE A 64 9.41 -0.15 2.59
C ILE A 64 9.28 -1.54 1.94
N GLU A 65 9.50 -1.67 0.63
CA GLU A 65 9.45 -2.97 -0.05
C GLU A 65 10.51 -3.95 0.50
N ASP A 66 11.74 -3.48 0.65
CA ASP A 66 12.84 -4.29 1.18
C ASP A 66 12.53 -4.78 2.60
N GLU A 67 12.04 -3.90 3.48
CA GLU A 67 11.71 -4.21 4.87
C GLU A 67 10.50 -5.15 4.97
N THR A 68 9.42 -4.87 4.24
CA THR A 68 8.21 -5.71 4.26
C THR A 68 8.48 -7.10 3.73
N ARG A 69 9.32 -7.24 2.70
CA ARG A 69 9.78 -8.55 2.20
C ARG A 69 10.53 -9.33 3.27
N GLN A 70 11.37 -8.68 4.07
CA GLN A 70 12.11 -9.35 5.14
C GLN A 70 11.19 -9.82 6.27
N VAL A 71 10.21 -9.01 6.65
CA VAL A 71 9.29 -9.33 7.76
C VAL A 71 8.24 -10.38 7.36
N LEU A 72 7.69 -10.31 6.14
CA LEU A 72 6.63 -11.22 5.68
C LEU A 72 7.15 -12.56 5.14
N ALA A 73 8.45 -12.66 4.86
CA ALA A 73 9.09 -13.93 4.46
C ALA A 73 9.54 -14.79 5.64
N GLN A 74 9.34 -14.32 6.88
CA GLN A 74 9.58 -15.04 8.15
C GLN A 74 8.28 -15.66 8.66
#